data_AF-A0AAE0B4C2-F1
#
_entry.id   AF-A0AAE0B4C2-F1
#
_cell.length_a   1.000
_cell.length_b   1.000
_cell.length_c   1.000
_cell.angle_alpha   90.00
_cell.angle_beta   90.00
_cell.angle_gamma   90.00
#
_symmetry.space_group_name_H-M   'P 1'
#
loop_
_entity.id
_entity.type
_entity.pdbx_description
1 polymer ?
#
loop_
_entity_poly.entity_id
_entity_poly.type
_entity_poly.pdbx_seq_one_letter_code
_entity_poly.pdbx_strand_id
1 'polypeptide(L)'
;MSQNGRVLRDQNGKVLCVFSASVGVQSPITAKVLAIAKAIELCITKQEVRDKEIIFESDSKTSVSWINGGGLGSTDHVQSVFDIRNNLNILSRACVVFKSRVFNSVADSLAKKGAEGRQEVLS
;
A
#
# COMPACT_ATOMS: atom_id res chain seq x y z
N MET A 1 9.39 -9.21 -14.10
CA MET A 1 8.65 -9.30 -12.82
C MET A 1 8.66 -7.91 -12.20
N SER A 2 7.50 -7.33 -11.89
CA SER A 2 7.42 -5.99 -11.30
C SER A 2 7.41 -6.09 -9.78
N GLN A 3 8.32 -5.40 -9.11
CA GLN A 3 8.37 -5.30 -7.65
C GLN A 3 7.89 -3.93 -7.22
N ASN A 4 7.02 -3.87 -6.21
CA ASN A 4 6.56 -2.62 -5.61
C ASN A 4 7.04 -2.57 -4.15
N GLY A 5 7.99 -1.69 -3.86
CA GLY A 5 8.44 -1.39 -2.51
C GLY A 5 7.47 -0.44 -1.81
N ARG A 6 7.24 -0.65 -0.51
CA ARG A 6 6.37 0.18 0.33
C ARG A 6 7.03 0.48 1.66
N VAL A 7 6.73 1.65 2.20
CA VAL A 7 7.30 2.17 3.45
C VAL A 7 6.17 2.67 4.33
N LEU A 8 6.08 2.13 5.55
CA LEU A 8 5.28 2.67 6.63
C LEU A 8 6.16 3.61 7.45
N ARG A 9 5.67 4.81 7.77
CA ARG A 9 6.37 5.80 8.59
C ARG A 9 5.49 6.29 9.73
N ASP A 10 6.11 6.72 10.82
CA ASP A 10 5.42 7.51 11.85
C ASP A 10 5.33 8.99 11.46
N GLN A 11 4.69 9.80 12.31
CA GLN A 11 4.53 11.23 12.10
C GLN A 11 5.85 12.03 12.08
N ASN A 12 6.95 11.47 12.60
CA ASN A 12 8.28 12.08 12.56
C ASN A 12 9.06 11.67 11.30
N GLY A 13 8.43 10.88 10.41
CA GLY A 13 9.07 10.32 9.23
C GLY A 13 9.96 9.11 9.52
N LYS A 14 9.97 8.58 10.75
CA LYS A 14 10.71 7.35 11.10
C LYS A 14 10.06 6.18 10.38
N VAL A 15 10.87 5.40 9.67
CA VAL A 15 10.40 4.18 9.01
C VAL A 15 10.05 3.13 10.07
N LEU A 16 8.79 2.72 10.11
CA LEU A 16 8.29 1.68 11.01
C LEU A 16 8.34 0.30 10.35
N CYS A 17 8.16 0.24 9.03
CA CYS A 17 8.19 -1.01 8.29
C CYS A 17 8.48 -0.74 6.82
N VAL A 18 9.28 -1.60 6.19
CA VAL A 18 9.40 -1.67 4.74
C VAL A 18 8.92 -3.05 4.32
N PHE A 19 8.12 -3.10 3.26
CA PHE A 19 7.76 -4.37 2.66
C PHE A 19 7.72 -4.24 1.14
N SER A 20 8.15 -5.30 0.48
CA SER A 20 8.08 -5.45 -0.97
C SER A 20 7.39 -6.77 -1.27
N ALA A 21 6.41 -6.75 -2.18
CA ALA A 21 5.75 -7.96 -2.64
C ALA A 21 6.06 -8.15 -4.13
N SER A 22 6.50 -9.36 -4.49
CA SER A 22 6.53 -9.79 -5.89
C SER A 22 5.09 -10.09 -6.30
N VAL A 23 4.53 -9.27 -7.19
CA VAL A 23 3.14 -9.42 -7.64
C VAL A 23 3.01 -10.26 -8.92
N GLY A 24 4.08 -10.93 -9.38
CA GLY A 24 4.03 -11.70 -10.63
C GLY A 24 3.84 -10.82 -11.87
N VAL A 25 3.38 -11.41 -12.98
CA VAL A 25 3.01 -10.66 -14.19
C VAL A 25 1.57 -10.18 -14.04
N GLN A 26 1.40 -8.95 -13.56
CA GLN A 26 0.12 -8.29 -13.36
C GLN A 26 0.09 -6.99 -14.15
N SER A 27 -1.11 -6.50 -14.47
CA SER A 27 -1.23 -5.15 -15.02
C SER A 27 -0.71 -4.11 -14.00
N PRO A 28 -0.17 -2.96 -14.46
CA PRO A 28 0.33 -1.94 -13.54
C PRO A 28 -0.70 -1.48 -12.52
N ILE A 29 -1.97 -1.36 -12.92
CA ILE A 29 -3.05 -0.95 -12.01
C ILE A 29 -3.37 -2.04 -10.98
N THR A 30 -3.39 -3.31 -11.39
CA THR A 30 -3.61 -4.44 -10.48
C THR A 30 -2.50 -4.53 -9.43
N ALA A 31 -1.24 -4.38 -9.86
CA ALA A 31 -0.09 -4.35 -8.96
C ALA A 31 -0.20 -3.23 -7.91
N LYS A 32 -0.76 -2.07 -8.27
CA LYS A 32 -0.99 -0.94 -7.35
C LYS A 32 -2.12 -1.24 -6.36
N VAL A 33 -3.25 -1.77 -6.82
CA VAL A 33 -4.39 -2.15 -5.97
C VAL A 33 -3.98 -3.23 -4.96
N LEU A 34 -3.36 -4.32 -5.42
CA LEU A 34 -2.89 -5.41 -4.57
C LEU A 34 -1.89 -4.93 -3.52
N ALA A 35 -1.00 -4.03 -3.90
CA ALA A 35 -0.03 -3.53 -2.96
C ALA A 35 -0.69 -2.61 -1.90
N ILE A 36 -1.81 -1.93 -2.19
CA ILE A 36 -2.59 -1.21 -1.17
C ILE A 36 -3.28 -2.20 -0.24
N ALA A 37 -3.92 -3.24 -0.79
CA ALA A 37 -4.53 -4.30 0.02
C ALA A 37 -3.52 -4.91 1.01
N LYS A 38 -2.34 -5.29 0.54
CA LYS A 38 -1.28 -5.84 1.40
C LYS A 38 -0.80 -4.87 2.48
N ALA A 39 -0.70 -3.58 2.16
CA ALA A 39 -0.34 -2.56 3.15
C ALA A 39 -1.35 -2.49 4.30
N ILE A 40 -2.63 -2.54 3.95
CA ILE A 40 -3.73 -2.46 4.90
C ILE A 40 -3.80 -3.74 5.75
N GLU A 41 -3.71 -4.91 5.11
CA GLU A 41 -3.64 -6.21 5.81
C GLU A 41 -2.51 -6.24 6.85
N LEU A 42 -1.31 -5.75 6.49
CA LEU A 42 -0.18 -5.66 7.41
C LEU A 42 -0.42 -4.69 8.58
N CYS A 43 -1.20 -3.63 8.36
CA CYS A 43 -1.55 -2.71 9.44
C CYS A 43 -2.61 -3.32 10.37
N ILE A 44 -3.56 -4.08 9.84
CA ILE A 44 -4.58 -4.78 10.65
C ILE A 44 -3.92 -5.79 11.60
N THR A 45 -2.86 -6.48 11.17
CA THR A 45 -2.16 -7.47 12.00
C THR A 45 -1.23 -6.86 13.06
N LYS A 46 -0.94 -5.54 12.97
CA LYS A 46 -0.05 -4.84 13.89
C LYS A 46 -0.84 -4.08 14.97
N GLN A 47 -0.77 -4.55 16.21
CA GLN A 47 -1.44 -3.87 17.33
C GLN A 47 -0.91 -2.44 17.52
N GLU A 48 0.35 -2.16 17.19
CA GLU A 48 1.00 -0.87 17.43
C GLU A 48 0.44 0.29 16.58
N VAL A 49 -0.32 -0.04 15.53
CA VAL A 49 -0.94 0.95 14.63
C VAL A 49 -2.46 1.02 14.74
N ARG A 50 -3.10 0.11 15.51
CA ARG A 50 -4.55 -0.03 15.58
C ARG A 50 -5.28 1.24 16.04
N ASP A 51 -4.71 1.97 16.98
CA ASP A 51 -5.30 3.20 17.56
C ASP A 51 -4.70 4.48 16.97
N LYS A 52 -3.88 4.34 15.91
CA LYS A 52 -3.21 5.47 15.26
C LYS A 52 -3.94 5.87 13.99
N GLU A 53 -3.77 7.13 13.63
CA GLU A 53 -4.14 7.58 12.28
C GLU A 53 -3.15 7.02 11.26
N ILE A 54 -3.66 6.37 10.22
CA ILE A 54 -2.84 5.73 9.18
C ILE A 54 -3.17 6.35 7.84
N ILE A 55 -2.15 6.88 7.17
CA ILE A 55 -2.27 7.45 5.83
C ILE A 55 -1.53 6.52 4.85
N PHE A 56 -2.28 5.87 3.98
CA PHE A 56 -1.73 5.06 2.90
C PHE A 56 -1.50 5.92 1.66
N GLU A 57 -0.24 6.18 1.32
CA GLU A 57 0.12 6.98 0.15
C GLU A 57 0.26 6.09 -1.10
N SER A 58 -0.35 6.52 -2.21
CA SER A 58 -0.21 5.84 -3.51
C SER A 58 0.02 6.85 -4.64
N ASP A 59 0.88 6.48 -5.59
CA ASP A 59 1.14 7.24 -6.81
C ASP A 59 0.12 6.97 -7.93
N SER A 60 -1.00 6.31 -7.60
CA SER A 60 -2.03 5.90 -8.55
C SER A 60 -3.33 6.64 -8.29
N LYS A 61 -3.58 7.73 -9.04
CA LYS A 61 -4.86 8.45 -8.94
C LYS A 61 -6.05 7.50 -9.13
N THR A 62 -5.96 6.58 -10.08
CA THR A 62 -7.00 5.59 -10.36
C THR A 62 -7.26 4.67 -9.17
N SER A 63 -6.21 4.07 -8.58
CA SER A 63 -6.39 3.17 -7.43
C SER A 63 -6.95 3.92 -6.21
N VAL A 64 -6.44 5.13 -5.94
CA VAL A 64 -6.93 5.98 -4.85
C VAL A 64 -8.40 6.34 -5.07
N SER A 65 -8.77 6.74 -6.30
CA SER A 65 -10.15 7.08 -6.66
C SER A 65 -11.09 5.91 -6.45
N TRP A 66 -10.72 4.70 -6.88
CA TRP A 66 -11.55 3.51 -6.65
C TRP A 66 -11.70 3.21 -5.18
N ILE A 67 -10.64 3.29 -4.38
CA ILE A 67 -10.74 2.98 -2.96
C ILE A 67 -11.63 4.02 -2.23
N ASN A 68 -11.50 5.30 -2.58
CA ASN A 68 -12.22 6.41 -1.94
C ASN A 68 -13.66 6.62 -2.47
N GLY A 69 -14.27 5.62 -3.12
CA GLY A 69 -15.68 5.70 -3.52
C GLY A 69 -15.95 6.19 -4.95
N GLY A 70 -14.93 6.57 -5.71
CA GLY A 70 -15.07 7.05 -7.09
C GLY A 70 -15.35 5.96 -8.15
N GLY A 71 -15.79 4.77 -7.73
CA GLY A 71 -16.06 3.61 -8.58
C GLY A 71 -15.55 2.29 -7.98
N LEU A 72 -15.91 1.16 -8.59
CA LEU A 72 -15.48 -0.18 -8.14
C LEU A 72 -14.30 -0.76 -8.94
N GLY A 73 -13.80 -0.01 -9.93
CA GLY A 73 -12.78 -0.48 -10.86
C GLY A 73 -13.34 -1.33 -12.00
N SER A 74 -12.45 -2.02 -12.72
CA SER A 74 -12.89 -3.03 -13.71
C SER A 74 -13.40 -4.29 -12.98
N THR A 75 -14.09 -5.17 -13.70
CA THR A 75 -14.67 -6.41 -13.16
C THR A 75 -13.68 -7.20 -12.31
N ASP A 76 -12.41 -7.28 -12.73
CA ASP A 76 -11.34 -8.00 -12.03
C ASP A 76 -10.93 -7.38 -10.68
N HIS A 77 -11.29 -6.12 -10.44
CA HIS A 77 -10.86 -5.37 -9.25
C HIS A 77 -11.99 -5.12 -8.25
N VAL A 78 -13.25 -5.39 -8.60
CA VAL A 78 -14.41 -5.09 -7.76
C VAL A 78 -14.27 -5.70 -6.38
N GLN A 79 -13.93 -6.99 -6.30
CA GLN A 79 -13.75 -7.70 -5.03
C GLN A 79 -12.62 -7.08 -4.21
N SER A 80 -11.45 -6.85 -4.81
CA SER A 80 -10.32 -6.25 -4.11
C SER A 80 -10.61 -4.84 -3.60
N VAL A 81 -11.33 -4.02 -4.37
CA VAL A 81 -11.73 -2.67 -3.94
C VAL A 81 -12.71 -2.75 -2.77
N PHE A 82 -13.64 -3.70 -2.79
CA PHE A 82 -14.59 -3.92 -1.70
C PHE A 82 -13.86 -4.36 -0.42
N ASP A 83 -12.99 -5.35 -0.52
CA ASP A 83 -12.20 -5.86 0.60
C ASP A 83 -11.31 -4.78 1.21
N ILE A 84 -10.64 -3.97 0.37
CA ILE A 84 -9.84 -2.83 0.81
C ILE A 84 -10.68 -1.86 1.64
N ARG A 85 -11.87 -1.49 1.16
CA ARG A 85 -12.75 -0.55 1.87
C ARG A 85 -13.22 -1.11 3.20
N ASN A 86 -13.60 -2.38 3.24
CA ASN A 86 -13.98 -3.04 4.49
C ASN A 86 -12.81 -3.07 5.48
N ASN A 87 -11.61 -3.38 5.00
CA ASN A 87 -10.41 -3.39 5.82
C ASN A 87 -10.03 -1.99 6.34
N LEU A 88 -10.28 -0.93 5.56
CA LEU A 88 -10.13 0.45 6.04
C LEU A 88 -11.13 0.76 7.15
N ASN A 89 -12.37 0.25 7.11
CA ASN A 89 -13.33 0.45 8.20
C ASN A 89 -12.91 -0.24 9.51
N ILE A 90 -12.13 -1.33 9.43
CA ILE A 90 -11.53 -1.98 10.61
C ILE A 90 -10.48 -1.07 11.26
N LEU A 91 -9.70 -0.38 10.42
CA LEU A 91 -8.74 0.65 10.84
C LEU A 91 -9.48 1.98 11.04
N SER A 92 -10.14 2.14 12.19
CA SER A 92 -11.04 3.27 12.54
C SER A 92 -10.55 4.68 12.18
N ARG A 93 -9.25 4.88 11.95
CA ARG A 93 -8.62 6.14 11.54
C ARG A 93 -7.66 5.97 10.35
N ALA A 94 -8.09 5.28 9.29
CA ALA A 94 -7.26 5.09 8.09
C ALA A 94 -7.84 5.77 6.84
N CYS A 95 -6.96 6.31 5.99
CA CYS A 95 -7.33 6.83 4.68
C CYS A 95 -6.27 6.53 3.62
N VAL A 96 -6.67 6.59 2.35
CA VAL A 96 -5.76 6.43 1.21
C VAL A 96 -5.67 7.75 0.45
N VAL A 97 -4.46 8.25 0.26
CA VAL A 97 -4.21 9.54 -0.40
C VAL A 97 -3.33 9.37 -1.63
N PHE A 98 -3.60 10.20 -2.65
CA PHE A 98 -2.74 10.27 -3.82
C PHE A 98 -1.53 11.14 -3.52
N LYS A 99 -0.34 10.64 -3.86
CA LYS A 99 0.91 11.41 -3.79
C LYS A 99 1.75 11.20 -5.04
N SER A 100 2.20 12.30 -5.64
CA SER A 100 2.98 12.25 -6.87
C SER A 100 4.31 11.53 -6.67
N ARG A 101 4.74 10.77 -7.69
CA ARG A 101 5.94 9.92 -7.72
C ARG A 101 7.24 10.66 -7.33
N VAL A 102 7.30 11.96 -7.56
CA VAL A 102 8.46 12.83 -7.22
C VAL A 102 8.80 12.80 -5.73
N PHE A 103 7.81 12.55 -4.86
CA PHE A 103 8.01 12.42 -3.41
C PHE A 103 8.26 10.97 -2.94
N ASN A 104 8.21 9.98 -3.85
CA ASN A 104 8.25 8.56 -3.52
C ASN A 104 9.60 7.89 -3.85
N SER A 105 10.67 8.67 -3.97
CA SER A 105 12.02 8.21 -4.35
C SER A 105 12.55 7.09 -3.44
N VAL A 106 12.15 7.08 -2.17
CA VAL A 106 12.56 6.06 -1.19
C VAL A 106 11.89 4.71 -1.45
N ALA A 107 10.58 4.69 -1.74
CA ALA A 107 9.88 3.43 -2.05
C ALA A 107 10.34 2.84 -3.39
N ASP A 108 10.61 3.70 -4.38
CA ASP A 108 11.12 3.30 -5.69
C ASP A 108 12.55 2.74 -5.59
N SER A 109 13.38 3.32 -4.72
CA SER A 109 14.73 2.81 -4.42
C SER A 109 14.68 1.46 -3.69
N LEU A 110 13.70 1.25 -2.80
CA LEU A 110 13.51 -0.02 -2.09
C LEU A 110 12.94 -1.12 -2.99
N ALA A 111 12.06 -0.77 -3.93
CA ALA A 111 11.57 -1.69 -4.95
C ALA A 111 12.71 -2.26 -5.81
N LYS A 112 13.71 -1.44 -6.11
CA LYS A 112 14.92 -1.85 -6.82
C LYS A 112 15.83 -2.74 -5.98
N LYS A 113 15.97 -2.47 -4.68
CA LYS A 113 16.76 -3.30 -3.74
C LYS A 113 16.11 -4.66 -3.42
N GLY A 114 14.78 -4.76 -3.43
CA GLY A 114 14.07 -6.04 -3.26
C GLY A 114 14.40 -7.08 -4.33
N ALA A 115 14.90 -6.66 -5.50
CA ALA A 115 15.43 -7.55 -6.54
C ALA A 115 16.70 -8.31 -6.13
N GLU A 116 17.38 -7.89 -5.08
CA GLU A 116 18.61 -8.50 -4.57
C GLU A 116 18.36 -9.41 -3.34
N GLY A 117 17.10 -9.63 -2.94
CA GLY A 117 16.73 -10.77 -2.08
C GLY A 117 17.05 -10.63 -0.58
N ARG A 118 16.73 -9.50 0.06
CA ARG A 118 16.71 -9.43 1.54
C ARG A 118 15.42 -8.79 2.06
N GLN A 119 14.66 -9.60 2.78
CA GLN A 119 13.50 -9.20 3.56
C GLN A 119 14.02 -8.82 4.96
N GLU A 120 14.31 -7.55 5.20
CA GLU A 120 14.68 -7.07 6.53
C GLU A 120 13.43 -6.57 7.26
N VAL A 121 12.88 -7.43 8.12
CA VAL A 121 11.92 -7.04 9.15
C VAL A 121 12.74 -6.49 10.32
N LEU A 122 12.74 -5.17 10.50
CA LEU A 122 13.31 -4.58 11.72
C LEU A 122 12.34 -4.88 12.87
N SER A 123 12.82 -5.75 13.78
CA SER A 123 12.26 -6.06 15.09
C SER A 123 12.32 -4.87 16.04
#